data_AF-A0A7V9CVB3-F1
#
_entry.id   AF-A0A7V9CVB3-F1
#
_cell.length_a   1.000
_cell.length_b   1.000
_cell.length_c   1.000
_cell.angle_alpha   90.00
_cell.angle_beta   90.00
_cell.angle_gamma   90.00
#
_symmetry.space_group_name_H-M   'P 1'
#
loop_
_entity.id
_entity.type
_entity.pdbx_description
1 polymer ?
#
loop_
_entity_poly.entity_id
_entity_poly.type
_entity_poly.pdbx_seq_one_letter_code
_entity_poly.pdbx_strand_id
1 'polypeptide(L)'
;MTGRGIVFAPGRGARPGAWLPPPEEATPEELERCPFCVGREDRTPPETLRIGDPWRVRVVPNLYPAFDRQEVVVHSPDHVRCFADLGDTQIASLAEAWQHRIDAAAADGFGYVHALINEGRLAGSSLPHSHSQLVVLDRVPPPVAAEDRSALDELLRHDDLRVLERNGAVAVIHYAGASPYESLVLGGTLADLLGALRDLVGRVRKAEGPFAWNAWLHATDPQHLHFVPRLTALAGVELGAGLYVNVVPPERAAEALRG
;
A
#
# COMPACT_ATOMS: atom_id res chain seq x y z
N MET A 1 10.71 10.15 11.91
CA MET A 1 10.17 9.68 10.61
C MET A 1 9.42 10.73 9.79
N THR A 2 8.59 11.65 10.33
CA THR A 2 7.87 12.62 9.45
C THR A 2 7.90 14.09 9.88
N GLY A 3 8.29 14.41 11.11
CA GLY A 3 8.27 15.80 11.62
C GLY A 3 6.88 16.44 11.71
N ARG A 4 5.81 15.65 11.54
CA ARG A 4 4.41 16.11 11.53
C ARG A 4 3.87 16.24 12.95
N GLY A 5 3.06 17.26 13.20
CA GLY A 5 2.30 17.38 14.45
C GLY A 5 1.03 16.54 14.38
N ILE A 6 0.82 15.65 15.36
CA ILE A 6 -0.34 14.75 15.42
C ILE A 6 -1.14 15.05 16.67
N VAL A 7 -2.46 15.15 16.52
CA VAL A 7 -3.42 15.30 17.62
C VAL A 7 -4.37 14.11 17.63
N PHE A 8 -4.38 13.36 18.71
CA PHE A 8 -5.37 12.31 18.93
C PHE A 8 -6.65 12.89 19.52
N ALA A 9 -7.77 12.78 18.79
CA ALA A 9 -9.05 13.34 19.18
C ALA A 9 -10.20 12.31 19.04
N PRO A 10 -10.28 11.29 19.94
CA PRO A 10 -11.23 10.19 19.80
C PRO A 10 -12.69 10.62 19.71
N GLY A 11 -13.06 11.68 20.44
CA GLY A 11 -14.42 12.23 20.42
C GLY A 11 -14.88 12.73 19.04
N ARG A 12 -13.95 13.02 18.11
CA ARG A 12 -14.31 13.42 16.74
C ARG A 12 -14.82 12.28 15.87
N GLY A 13 -14.51 11.02 16.21
CA GLY A 13 -15.02 9.85 15.51
C GLY A 13 -16.54 9.66 15.63
N ALA A 14 -17.17 10.26 16.64
CA ALA A 14 -18.62 10.19 16.87
C ALA A 14 -19.42 11.25 16.07
N ARG A 15 -18.74 12.17 15.38
CA ARG A 15 -19.43 13.23 14.61
C ARG A 15 -20.11 12.62 13.36
N PRO A 16 -21.31 13.08 12.98
CA PRO A 16 -21.89 12.74 11.69
C PRO A 16 -20.92 13.06 10.54
N GLY A 17 -20.63 12.07 9.69
CA GLY A 17 -19.70 12.21 8.56
C GLY A 17 -18.22 12.27 8.95
N ALA A 18 -17.85 11.82 10.16
CA ALA A 18 -16.44 11.72 10.55
C ALA A 18 -15.65 10.71 9.70
N TRP A 19 -16.34 9.67 9.22
CA TRP A 19 -15.78 8.57 8.46
C TRP A 19 -16.11 8.71 6.97
N LEU A 20 -15.14 8.38 6.12
CA LEU A 20 -15.36 8.28 4.68
C LEU A 20 -16.28 7.09 4.36
N PRO A 21 -17.08 7.19 3.28
CA PRO A 21 -17.92 6.07 2.86
C PRO A 21 -17.06 4.88 2.41
N PRO A 22 -17.60 3.65 2.47
CA PRO A 22 -16.92 2.50 1.92
C PRO A 22 -16.68 2.67 0.41
N PRO A 23 -15.68 1.98 -0.16
CA PRO A 23 -15.44 1.99 -1.60
C PRO A 23 -16.67 1.55 -2.40
N GLU A 24 -16.90 2.21 -3.53
CA GLU A 24 -17.97 1.87 -4.45
C GLU A 24 -17.80 0.45 -5.03
N GLU A 25 -18.91 -0.21 -5.28
CA GLU A 25 -18.93 -1.47 -6.01
C GLU A 25 -18.63 -1.23 -7.50
N ALA A 26 -17.89 -2.15 -8.13
CA ALA A 26 -17.63 -2.11 -9.55
C ALA A 26 -18.92 -2.45 -10.29
N THR A 27 -19.28 -1.64 -11.27
CA THR A 27 -20.41 -1.89 -12.16
C THR A 27 -20.11 -3.05 -13.11
N PRO A 28 -21.14 -3.73 -13.66
CA PRO A 28 -20.92 -4.76 -14.68
C PRO A 28 -20.10 -4.28 -15.89
N GLU A 29 -20.29 -3.03 -16.29
CA GLU A 29 -19.54 -2.40 -17.39
C GLU A 29 -18.05 -2.25 -17.06
N GLU A 30 -17.70 -1.88 -15.83
CA GLU A 30 -16.30 -1.80 -15.39
C GLU A 30 -15.63 -3.18 -15.39
N LEU A 31 -16.37 -4.24 -15.00
CA LEU A 31 -15.88 -5.62 -15.05
C LEU A 31 -15.67 -6.08 -16.49
N GLU A 32 -16.61 -5.78 -17.40
CA GLU A 32 -16.51 -6.14 -18.82
C GLU A 32 -15.39 -5.40 -19.55
N ARG A 33 -15.13 -4.15 -19.16
CA ARG A 33 -14.10 -3.30 -19.79
C ARG A 33 -12.72 -3.42 -19.16
N CYS A 34 -12.58 -4.09 -18.02
CA CYS A 34 -11.29 -4.22 -17.35
C CYS A 34 -10.20 -4.76 -18.32
N PRO A 35 -9.11 -4.00 -18.57
CA PRO A 35 -8.03 -4.42 -19.47
C PRO A 35 -7.07 -5.43 -18.84
N PHE A 36 -7.15 -5.65 -17.52
CA PHE A 36 -6.19 -6.46 -16.78
C PHE A 36 -6.57 -7.94 -16.66
N CYS A 37 -7.84 -8.28 -16.90
CA CYS A 37 -8.29 -9.68 -16.90
C CYS A 37 -7.60 -10.49 -18.00
N VAL A 38 -7.43 -11.79 -17.74
CA VAL A 38 -6.93 -12.76 -18.73
C VAL A 38 -7.74 -12.73 -20.03
N GLY A 39 -7.06 -12.91 -21.16
CA GLY A 39 -7.66 -12.88 -22.50
C GLY A 39 -7.94 -11.48 -23.03
N ARG A 40 -7.47 -10.44 -22.33
CA ARG A 40 -7.57 -9.02 -22.72
C ARG A 40 -6.21 -8.34 -22.76
N GLU A 41 -5.14 -9.11 -22.92
CA GLU A 41 -3.76 -8.62 -22.94
C GLU A 41 -3.50 -7.61 -24.07
N ASP A 42 -4.28 -7.69 -25.15
CA ASP A 42 -4.32 -6.75 -26.27
C ASP A 42 -4.80 -5.34 -25.88
N ARG A 43 -5.43 -5.20 -24.70
CA ARG A 43 -5.93 -3.91 -24.16
C ARG A 43 -4.93 -3.21 -23.25
N THR A 44 -3.74 -3.78 -23.06
CA THR A 44 -2.62 -3.18 -22.34
C THR A 44 -1.45 -2.95 -23.28
N PRO A 45 -0.52 -2.01 -22.97
CA PRO A 45 0.77 -1.98 -23.66
C PRO A 45 1.49 -3.33 -23.53
N PRO A 46 2.40 -3.68 -24.47
CA PRO A 46 3.15 -4.92 -24.41
C PRO A 46 3.86 -5.10 -23.07
N GLU A 47 3.75 -6.30 -22.48
CA GLU A 47 4.36 -6.59 -21.18
C GLU A 47 5.89 -6.48 -21.22
N THR A 48 6.46 -5.92 -20.15
CA THR A 48 7.91 -5.84 -19.91
C THR A 48 8.41 -6.99 -19.05
N LEU A 49 7.51 -7.64 -18.30
CA LEU A 49 7.80 -8.83 -17.50
C LEU A 49 6.54 -9.69 -17.33
N ARG A 50 6.72 -11.01 -17.32
CA ARG A 50 5.69 -12.00 -17.00
C ARG A 50 6.25 -13.00 -15.99
N ILE A 51 5.47 -13.29 -14.95
CA ILE A 51 5.77 -14.35 -13.99
C ILE A 51 4.77 -15.50 -14.18
N GLY A 52 5.26 -16.70 -14.49
CA GLY A 52 4.46 -17.91 -14.73
C GLY A 52 3.99 -18.13 -16.17
N ASP A 53 3.61 -19.37 -16.49
CA ASP A 53 3.01 -19.78 -17.77
C ASP A 53 1.95 -20.88 -17.56
N PRO A 54 0.63 -20.61 -17.73
CA PRO A 54 0.01 -19.32 -17.98
C PRO A 54 0.37 -18.25 -16.93
N TRP A 55 0.26 -16.97 -17.30
CA TRP A 55 0.76 -15.87 -16.46
C TRP A 55 0.01 -15.77 -15.12
N ARG A 56 0.77 -15.53 -14.05
CA ARG A 56 0.25 -15.19 -12.71
C ARG A 56 0.30 -13.68 -12.47
N VAL A 57 1.42 -13.05 -12.80
CA VAL A 57 1.62 -11.59 -12.72
C VAL A 57 2.16 -11.10 -14.06
N ARG A 58 1.70 -9.92 -14.49
CA ARG A 58 2.28 -9.18 -15.63
C ARG A 58 2.70 -7.79 -15.19
N VAL A 59 3.82 -7.32 -15.73
CA VAL A 59 4.23 -5.91 -15.67
C VAL A 59 4.07 -5.33 -17.05
N VAL A 60 3.36 -4.22 -17.16
CA VAL A 60 3.12 -3.50 -18.40
C VAL A 60 3.49 -2.02 -18.22
N PRO A 61 3.97 -1.32 -19.26
CA PRO A 61 4.06 0.13 -19.23
C PRO A 61 2.71 0.76 -18.88
N ASN A 62 2.71 1.84 -18.10
CA ASN A 62 1.50 2.59 -17.85
C ASN A 62 1.06 3.29 -19.15
N LEU A 63 -0.21 3.12 -19.53
CA LEU A 63 -0.78 3.72 -20.74
C LEU A 63 -0.88 5.26 -20.65
N TYR A 64 -1.04 5.78 -19.44
CA TYR A 64 -1.12 7.22 -19.15
C TYR A 64 -0.08 7.59 -18.09
N PRO A 65 1.22 7.56 -18.42
CA PRO A 65 2.28 7.75 -17.44
C PRO A 65 2.36 9.22 -17.00
N ALA A 66 2.53 9.43 -15.69
CA ALA A 66 2.84 10.74 -15.11
C ALA A 66 4.36 10.98 -14.98
N PHE A 67 5.16 9.94 -15.14
CA PHE A 67 6.62 9.94 -15.07
C PHE A 67 7.21 9.19 -16.26
N ASP A 68 8.43 9.53 -16.68
CA ASP A 68 9.08 8.97 -17.87
C ASP A 68 9.11 7.44 -17.90
N ARG A 69 9.33 6.82 -16.74
CA ARG A 69 9.33 5.37 -16.54
C ARG A 69 8.33 5.00 -15.45
N GLN A 70 7.12 4.68 -15.88
CA GLN A 70 6.05 4.23 -15.00
C GLN A 70 5.41 2.96 -15.54
N GLU A 71 5.33 1.94 -14.70
CA GLU A 71 4.76 0.64 -15.02
C GLU A 71 3.59 0.32 -14.08
N VAL A 72 2.72 -0.58 -14.54
CA VAL A 72 1.64 -1.19 -13.78
C VAL A 72 1.95 -2.67 -13.62
N VAL A 73 1.84 -3.19 -12.39
CA VAL A 73 1.93 -4.62 -12.10
C VAL A 73 0.52 -5.15 -11.88
N VAL A 74 0.04 -5.98 -12.79
CA VAL A 74 -1.27 -6.63 -12.69
C VAL A 74 -1.15 -7.83 -11.76
N HIS A 75 -1.86 -7.79 -10.63
CA HIS A 75 -1.65 -8.74 -9.55
C HIS A 75 -2.25 -10.12 -9.78
N SER A 76 -3.13 -10.32 -10.76
CA SER A 76 -3.79 -11.61 -11.02
C SER A 76 -4.44 -11.64 -12.42
N PRO A 77 -4.52 -12.81 -13.09
CA PRO A 77 -5.37 -13.01 -14.27
C PRO A 77 -6.86 -12.86 -13.98
N ASP A 78 -7.28 -13.28 -12.79
CA ASP A 78 -8.65 -13.14 -12.33
C ASP A 78 -8.91 -11.71 -11.86
N HIS A 79 -10.16 -11.26 -11.99
CA HIS A 79 -10.58 -9.94 -11.53
C HIS A 79 -10.69 -9.89 -10.00
N VAL A 80 -9.53 -9.83 -9.33
CA VAL A 80 -9.44 -9.66 -7.88
C VAL A 80 -9.51 -8.17 -7.56
N ARG A 81 -10.43 -7.75 -6.69
CA ARG A 81 -10.63 -6.34 -6.36
C ARG A 81 -9.95 -5.88 -5.08
N CYS A 82 -9.70 -6.80 -4.17
CA CYS A 82 -9.07 -6.51 -2.89
C CYS A 82 -7.74 -7.26 -2.80
N PHE A 83 -6.68 -6.53 -2.49
CA PHE A 83 -5.35 -7.08 -2.28
C PHE A 83 -5.36 -8.17 -1.19
N ALA A 84 -6.19 -8.00 -0.15
CA ALA A 84 -6.37 -8.98 0.92
C ALA A 84 -6.86 -10.36 0.43
N ASP A 85 -7.48 -10.43 -0.76
CA ASP A 85 -8.01 -11.67 -1.33
C ASP A 85 -6.95 -12.43 -2.17
N LEU A 86 -5.72 -11.91 -2.31
CA LEU A 86 -4.64 -12.56 -3.05
C LEU A 86 -4.00 -13.72 -2.24
N GLY A 87 -3.85 -14.89 -2.85
CA GLY A 87 -3.20 -16.05 -2.22
C GLY A 87 -1.67 -15.90 -2.07
N ASP A 88 -1.05 -16.74 -1.24
CA ASP A 88 0.40 -16.71 -0.96
C ASP A 88 1.27 -16.84 -2.23
N THR A 89 0.88 -17.74 -3.15
CA THR A 89 1.55 -17.90 -4.45
C THR A 89 1.53 -16.61 -5.27
N GLN A 90 0.44 -15.86 -5.18
CA GLN A 90 0.26 -14.62 -5.92
C GLN A 90 1.11 -13.50 -5.32
N ILE A 91 1.14 -13.41 -3.98
CA ILE A 91 2.01 -12.48 -3.25
C ILE A 91 3.50 -12.76 -3.54
N ALA A 92 3.92 -14.02 -3.55
CA ALA A 92 5.29 -14.40 -3.90
C ALA A 92 5.65 -13.97 -5.33
N SER A 93 4.73 -14.19 -6.29
CA SER A 93 4.92 -13.77 -7.69
C SER A 93 4.98 -12.26 -7.84
N LEU A 94 4.20 -11.53 -7.04
CA LEU A 94 4.22 -10.06 -7.01
C LEU A 94 5.54 -9.53 -6.47
N ALA A 95 6.04 -10.11 -5.37
CA ALA A 95 7.32 -9.76 -4.80
C ALA A 95 8.47 -10.02 -5.78
N GLU A 96 8.45 -11.17 -6.46
CA GLU A 96 9.38 -11.51 -7.53
C GLU A 96 9.36 -10.47 -8.65
N ALA A 97 8.17 -10.09 -9.13
CA ALA A 97 8.02 -9.06 -10.15
C ALA A 97 8.59 -7.71 -9.69
N TRP A 98 8.25 -7.25 -8.48
CA TRP A 98 8.78 -6.00 -7.93
C TRP A 98 10.31 -6.02 -7.82
N GLN A 99 10.89 -7.12 -7.31
CA GLN A 99 12.34 -7.27 -7.18
C GLN A 99 13.02 -7.22 -8.55
N HIS A 100 12.49 -7.93 -9.56
CA HIS A 100 13.04 -7.88 -10.91
C HIS A 100 13.05 -6.47 -11.50
N ARG A 101 12.01 -5.67 -11.26
CA ARG A 101 11.94 -4.29 -11.76
C ARG A 101 12.87 -3.36 -10.99
N ILE A 102 13.03 -3.56 -9.67
CA ILE A 102 14.02 -2.85 -8.85
C ILE A 102 15.44 -3.12 -9.37
N ASP A 103 15.79 -4.39 -9.56
CA ASP A 103 17.12 -4.79 -10.02
C ASP A 103 17.41 -4.28 -11.43
N ALA A 104 16.43 -4.34 -12.34
CA ALA A 104 16.55 -3.81 -13.69
C ALA A 104 16.76 -2.29 -13.70
N ALA A 105 16.01 -1.55 -12.89
CA ALA A 105 16.19 -0.10 -12.76
C ALA A 105 17.57 0.26 -12.22
N ALA A 106 18.05 -0.47 -11.21
CA ALA A 106 19.40 -0.28 -10.66
C ALA A 106 20.49 -0.57 -11.70
N ALA A 107 20.35 -1.65 -12.49
CA ALA A 107 21.27 -2.00 -13.57
C ALA A 107 21.31 -0.93 -14.68
N ASP A 108 20.18 -0.27 -14.93
CA ASP A 108 20.06 0.87 -15.87
C ASP A 108 20.59 2.20 -15.29
N GLY A 109 21.06 2.21 -14.04
CA GLY A 109 21.64 3.40 -13.38
C GLY A 109 20.63 4.32 -12.70
N PHE A 110 19.39 3.89 -12.49
CA PHE A 110 18.39 4.65 -11.75
C PHE A 110 18.58 4.51 -10.23
N GLY A 111 18.35 5.59 -9.50
CA GLY A 111 18.59 5.65 -8.06
C GLY A 111 17.50 5.05 -7.20
N TYR A 112 16.27 4.88 -7.72
CA TYR A 112 15.14 4.42 -6.90
C TYR A 112 13.96 3.91 -7.72
N VAL A 113 13.24 2.91 -7.19
CA VAL A 113 11.90 2.52 -7.67
C VAL A 113 10.89 2.76 -6.56
N HIS A 114 9.95 3.67 -6.80
CA HIS A 114 8.83 3.91 -5.91
C HIS A 114 7.69 2.95 -6.26
N ALA A 115 7.68 1.80 -5.58
CA ALA A 115 6.61 0.82 -5.69
C ALA A 115 5.46 1.16 -4.75
N LEU A 116 4.23 1.19 -5.28
CA LEU A 116 3.04 1.60 -4.54
C LEU A 116 1.78 0.83 -4.94
N ILE A 117 0.84 0.74 -4.01
CA ILE A 117 -0.50 0.18 -4.21
C ILE A 117 -1.52 1.25 -3.80
N ASN A 118 -2.50 1.48 -4.66
CA ASN A 118 -3.67 2.29 -4.37
C ASN A 118 -4.91 1.41 -4.55
N GLU A 119 -5.73 1.26 -3.52
CA GLU A 119 -6.96 0.49 -3.58
C GLU A 119 -8.16 1.37 -3.22
N GLY A 120 -9.16 1.39 -4.12
CA GLY A 120 -10.35 2.23 -3.99
C GLY A 120 -10.19 3.64 -4.56
N ARG A 121 -11.31 4.22 -5.03
CA ARG A 121 -11.36 5.53 -5.70
C ARG A 121 -10.85 6.68 -4.81
N LEU A 122 -11.15 6.63 -3.50
CA LEU A 122 -10.69 7.64 -2.52
C LEU A 122 -9.18 7.59 -2.23
N ALA A 123 -8.51 6.51 -2.65
CA ALA A 123 -7.05 6.38 -2.62
C ALA A 123 -6.39 6.69 -3.98
N GLY A 124 -7.17 7.10 -4.99
CA GLY A 124 -6.67 7.44 -6.32
C GLY A 124 -6.58 6.26 -7.29
N SER A 125 -7.19 5.11 -6.98
CA SER A 125 -7.27 3.99 -7.92
C SER A 125 -8.40 4.21 -8.94
N SER A 126 -8.08 4.12 -10.23
CA SER A 126 -9.04 4.29 -11.33
C SER A 126 -9.61 2.98 -11.86
N LEU A 127 -8.99 1.84 -11.55
CA LEU A 127 -9.40 0.51 -12.00
C LEU A 127 -9.68 -0.39 -10.79
N PRO A 128 -10.83 -1.09 -10.74
CA PRO A 128 -11.14 -1.97 -9.62
C PRO A 128 -10.23 -3.20 -9.49
N HIS A 129 -9.61 -3.64 -10.59
CA HIS A 129 -8.72 -4.81 -10.60
C HIS A 129 -7.44 -4.51 -9.82
N SER A 130 -7.05 -5.38 -8.89
CA SER A 130 -5.90 -5.20 -8.01
C SER A 130 -4.61 -5.08 -8.80
N HIS A 131 -3.91 -3.97 -8.59
CA HIS A 131 -2.65 -3.67 -9.26
C HIS A 131 -1.79 -2.77 -8.38
N SER A 132 -0.51 -2.73 -8.71
CA SER A 132 0.45 -1.77 -8.18
C SER A 132 1.05 -0.96 -9.30
N GLN A 133 1.71 0.13 -8.93
CA GLN A 133 2.47 0.96 -9.85
C GLN A 133 3.93 1.00 -9.40
N LEU A 134 4.82 0.98 -10.37
CA LEU A 134 6.26 1.14 -10.17
C LEU A 134 6.68 2.40 -10.91
N VAL A 135 7.18 3.38 -10.17
CA VAL A 135 7.73 4.62 -10.73
C VAL A 135 9.24 4.57 -10.58
N VAL A 136 9.97 4.55 -11.69
CA VAL A 136 11.44 4.59 -11.67
C VAL A 136 11.89 6.04 -11.61
N LEU A 137 12.76 6.35 -10.65
CA LEU A 137 13.23 7.70 -10.35
C LEU A 137 14.76 7.76 -10.36
N ASP A 138 15.30 8.86 -10.85
CA ASP A 138 16.75 9.08 -10.91
C ASP A 138 17.41 9.16 -9.53
N ARG A 139 16.65 9.59 -8.51
CA ARG A 139 17.14 9.83 -7.16
C ARG A 139 16.13 9.34 -6.13
N VAL A 140 16.65 8.98 -4.96
CA VAL A 140 15.85 8.66 -3.78
C VAL A 140 14.95 9.86 -3.43
N PRO A 141 13.63 9.67 -3.25
CA PRO A 141 12.72 10.76 -2.87
C PRO A 141 13.11 11.41 -1.53
N PRO A 142 12.91 12.73 -1.35
CA PRO A 142 13.31 13.43 -0.13
C PRO A 142 12.76 12.82 1.17
N PRO A 143 11.48 12.37 1.27
CA PRO A 143 10.98 11.74 2.49
C PRO A 143 11.70 10.43 2.84
N VAL A 144 12.09 9.65 1.84
CA VAL A 144 12.85 8.40 2.02
C VAL A 144 14.29 8.71 2.45
N ALA A 145 14.92 9.70 1.81
CA ALA A 145 16.29 10.12 2.14
C ALA A 145 16.40 10.79 3.53
N ALA A 146 15.33 11.43 4.01
CA ALA A 146 15.28 12.08 5.31
C ALA A 146 14.79 11.16 6.44
N GLU A 147 14.55 9.88 6.15
CA GLU A 147 14.03 8.95 7.14
C GLU A 147 15.04 8.67 8.25
N ASP A 148 14.56 8.74 9.49
CA ASP A 148 15.34 8.45 10.68
C ASP A 148 15.22 6.98 11.05
N ARG A 149 16.27 6.21 10.79
CA ARG A 149 16.34 4.78 11.11
C ARG A 149 16.15 4.50 12.61
N SER A 150 16.60 5.39 13.49
CA SER A 150 16.47 5.16 14.93
C SER A 150 15.01 5.21 15.40
N ALA A 151 14.19 6.02 14.74
CA ALA A 151 12.74 6.07 14.99
C ALA A 151 12.01 4.82 14.46
N LEU A 152 12.54 4.17 13.43
CA LEU A 152 12.03 2.89 12.95
C LEU A 152 12.30 1.76 13.96
N ASP A 153 13.53 1.71 14.47
CA ASP A 153 13.93 0.78 15.53
C ASP A 153 13.18 1.04 16.85
N GLU A 154 12.85 2.30 17.14
CA GLU A 154 11.99 2.68 18.26
C GLU A 154 10.56 2.16 18.07
N LEU A 155 9.95 2.35 16.89
CA LEU A 155 8.63 1.82 16.60
C LEU A 155 8.56 0.30 16.82
N LEU A 156 9.58 -0.43 16.37
CA LEU A 156 9.64 -1.88 16.56
C LEU A 156 9.72 -2.29 18.04
N ARG A 157 10.22 -1.44 18.94
CA ARG A 157 10.28 -1.72 20.39
C ARG A 157 8.92 -1.58 21.09
N HIS A 158 7.90 -1.04 20.43
CA HIS A 158 6.54 -0.98 20.96
C HIS A 158 5.80 -2.30 20.75
N ASP A 159 6.08 -3.29 21.60
CA ASP A 159 5.40 -4.59 21.56
C ASP A 159 3.88 -4.46 21.71
N ASP A 160 3.40 -3.42 22.40
CA ASP A 160 2.00 -3.05 22.59
C ASP A 160 1.35 -2.41 21.35
N LEU A 161 2.12 -2.12 20.29
CA LEU A 161 1.61 -1.65 19.00
C LEU A 161 1.78 -2.65 17.84
N ARG A 162 2.50 -3.76 18.06
CA ARG A 162 2.63 -4.85 17.07
C ARG A 162 1.31 -5.59 16.88
N VAL A 163 0.78 -5.63 15.66
CA VAL A 163 -0.54 -6.22 15.39
C VAL A 163 -0.48 -7.56 14.67
N LEU A 164 0.59 -7.83 13.94
CA LEU A 164 0.77 -9.04 13.13
C LEU A 164 2.26 -9.36 13.02
N GLU A 165 2.57 -10.66 12.99
CA GLU A 165 3.87 -11.18 12.60
C GLU A 165 3.67 -12.32 11.59
N ARG A 166 4.47 -12.32 10.52
CA ARG A 166 4.45 -13.32 9.44
C ARG A 166 5.87 -13.55 8.94
N ASN A 167 6.41 -14.75 9.13
CA ASN A 167 7.74 -15.13 8.60
C ASN A 167 8.86 -14.09 8.91
N GLY A 168 8.83 -13.46 10.08
CA GLY A 168 9.78 -12.42 10.47
C GLY A 168 9.44 -11.00 9.99
N ALA A 169 8.44 -10.81 9.12
CA ALA A 169 7.84 -9.51 8.87
C ALA A 169 6.83 -9.16 9.97
N VAL A 170 6.91 -7.95 10.51
CA VAL A 170 6.06 -7.46 11.60
C VAL A 170 5.29 -6.23 11.12
N ALA A 171 3.97 -6.21 11.33
CA ALA A 171 3.17 -5.01 11.17
C ALA A 171 2.94 -4.33 12.52
N VAL A 172 3.19 -3.02 12.58
CA VAL A 172 3.11 -2.21 13.80
C VAL A 172 2.29 -0.95 13.52
N ILE A 173 1.34 -0.64 14.41
CA ILE A 173 0.63 0.64 14.37
C ILE A 173 1.62 1.76 14.65
N HIS A 174 1.64 2.80 13.80
CA HIS A 174 2.51 3.94 13.99
C HIS A 174 2.04 4.78 15.20
N TYR A 175 2.86 4.88 16.26
CA TYR A 175 2.51 5.60 17.49
C TYR A 175 2.16 7.09 17.27
N ALA A 176 2.72 7.69 16.22
CA ALA A 176 2.38 9.02 15.72
C ALA A 176 1.76 8.99 14.30
N GLY A 177 0.90 8.01 14.02
CA GLY A 177 0.21 7.88 12.73
C GLY A 177 -0.76 9.03 12.48
N ALA A 178 -0.73 9.59 11.29
CA ALA A 178 -1.59 10.70 10.87
C ALA A 178 -3.02 10.26 10.49
N SER A 179 -3.21 8.97 10.19
CA SER A 179 -4.51 8.36 9.88
C SER A 179 -4.85 7.21 10.84
N PRO A 180 -6.14 6.91 11.10
CA PRO A 180 -6.53 5.69 11.80
C PRO A 180 -5.89 4.45 11.19
N TYR A 181 -5.32 3.60 12.05
CA TYR A 181 -4.63 2.35 11.67
C TYR A 181 -3.43 2.52 10.73
N GLU A 182 -2.88 3.74 10.59
CA GLU A 182 -1.61 3.94 9.90
C GLU A 182 -0.52 3.06 10.53
N SER A 183 0.15 2.29 9.68
CA SER A 183 1.03 1.21 10.12
C SER A 183 2.27 1.13 9.25
N LEU A 184 3.34 0.56 9.80
CA LEU A 184 4.50 0.12 9.05
C LEU A 184 4.59 -1.41 9.06
N VAL A 185 5.11 -1.98 7.97
CA VAL A 185 5.42 -3.42 7.86
C VAL A 185 6.91 -3.58 7.56
N LEU A 186 7.62 -4.33 8.40
CA LEU A 186 9.08 -4.33 8.47
C LEU A 186 9.65 -5.72 8.70
N GLY A 187 10.86 -5.98 8.20
CA GLY A 187 11.56 -7.25 8.39
C GLY A 187 11.16 -8.33 7.38
N GLY A 188 11.89 -9.45 7.40
CA GLY A 188 11.70 -10.54 6.44
C GLY A 188 12.13 -10.16 5.01
N THR A 189 11.68 -10.96 4.04
CA THR A 189 11.88 -10.68 2.61
C THR A 189 10.78 -9.78 2.05
N LEU A 190 10.93 -9.28 0.82
CA LEU A 190 9.86 -8.52 0.14
C LEU A 190 8.54 -9.30 0.04
N ALA A 191 8.61 -10.63 -0.12
CA ALA A 191 7.42 -11.48 -0.12
C ALA A 191 6.75 -11.54 1.26
N ASP A 192 7.54 -11.56 2.34
CA ASP A 192 7.02 -11.54 3.70
C ASP A 192 6.39 -10.18 4.03
N LEU A 193 7.02 -9.08 3.59
CA LEU A 193 6.48 -7.72 3.71
C LEU A 193 5.12 -7.60 3.00
N LEU A 194 5.02 -8.01 1.73
CA LEU A 194 3.75 -7.95 0.98
C LEU A 194 2.70 -8.91 1.56
N GLY A 195 3.12 -10.07 2.07
CA GLY A 195 2.22 -11.01 2.75
C GLY A 195 1.67 -10.45 4.06
N ALA A 196 2.51 -9.81 4.86
CA ALA A 196 2.11 -9.14 6.09
C ALA A 196 1.22 -7.92 5.79
N LEU A 197 1.50 -7.15 4.73
CA LEU A 197 0.62 -6.08 4.26
C LEU A 197 -0.76 -6.63 3.89
N ARG A 198 -0.82 -7.74 3.13
CA ARG A 198 -2.10 -8.38 2.76
C ARG A 198 -2.92 -8.74 4.00
N ASP A 199 -2.29 -9.43 4.95
CA ASP A 199 -2.94 -9.90 6.17
C ASP A 199 -3.38 -8.71 7.05
N LEU A 200 -2.58 -7.63 7.08
CA LEU A 200 -2.92 -6.37 7.76
C LEU A 200 -4.15 -5.69 7.15
N VAL A 201 -4.19 -5.55 5.81
CA VAL A 201 -5.37 -5.00 5.10
C VAL A 201 -6.61 -5.83 5.44
N GLY A 202 -6.50 -7.16 5.46
CA GLY A 202 -7.58 -8.06 5.88
C GLY A 202 -8.07 -7.82 7.31
N ARG A 203 -7.17 -7.60 8.27
CA ARG A 203 -7.52 -7.30 9.67
C ARG A 203 -8.24 -5.96 9.80
N VAL A 204 -7.74 -4.91 9.15
CA VAL A 204 -8.42 -3.60 9.17
C VAL A 204 -9.78 -3.69 8.50
N ARG A 205 -9.90 -4.44 7.39
CA ARG A 205 -11.17 -4.66 6.70
C ARG A 205 -12.18 -5.41 7.57
N LYS A 206 -11.73 -6.37 8.38
CA LYS A 206 -12.57 -7.08 9.36
C LYS A 206 -13.05 -6.13 10.47
N ALA A 207 -12.21 -5.20 10.92
CA ALA A 207 -12.52 -4.27 11.99
C ALA A 207 -13.44 -3.12 11.54
N GLU A 208 -13.18 -2.53 10.37
CA GLU A 208 -13.80 -1.27 9.91
C GLU A 208 -14.70 -1.44 8.68
N GLY A 209 -14.80 -2.64 8.11
CA GLY A 209 -15.44 -2.88 6.82
C GLY A 209 -14.56 -2.48 5.63
N PRO A 210 -15.08 -2.52 4.38
CA PRO A 210 -14.33 -2.10 3.20
C PRO A 210 -13.91 -0.62 3.25
N PHE A 211 -12.65 -0.33 2.92
CA PHE A 211 -12.06 1.02 2.96
C PHE A 211 -11.09 1.21 1.79
N ALA A 212 -10.85 2.45 1.41
CA ALA A 212 -9.79 2.78 0.46
C ALA A 212 -8.45 2.97 1.20
N TRP A 213 -7.33 2.67 0.56
CA TRP A 213 -6.03 2.78 1.20
C TRP A 213 -4.88 2.92 0.20
N ASN A 214 -3.77 3.44 0.70
CA ASN A 214 -2.51 3.55 -0.01
C ASN A 214 -1.44 2.76 0.75
N ALA A 215 -0.55 2.10 0.04
CA ALA A 215 0.70 1.61 0.60
C ALA A 215 1.85 1.84 -0.37
N TRP A 216 3.07 1.97 0.15
CA TRP A 216 4.26 2.10 -0.68
C TRP A 216 5.49 1.56 0.01
N LEU A 217 6.46 1.16 -0.80
CA LEU A 217 7.74 0.63 -0.37
C LEU A 217 8.75 1.75 -0.17
N HIS A 218 9.39 1.75 1.00
CA HIS A 218 10.70 2.36 1.18
C HIS A 218 11.75 1.29 0.85
N ALA A 219 12.30 1.36 -0.36
CA ALA A 219 13.21 0.35 -0.91
C ALA A 219 14.68 0.52 -0.45
N THR A 220 14.90 1.21 0.66
CA THR A 220 16.20 1.42 1.31
C THR A 220 16.35 0.48 2.50
N ASP A 221 17.57 0.08 2.84
CA ASP A 221 17.82 -0.79 4.01
C ASP A 221 17.58 -0.07 5.36
N PRO A 222 16.79 -0.62 6.30
CA PRO A 222 15.96 -1.82 6.15
C PRO A 222 14.70 -1.53 5.32
N GLN A 223 14.41 -2.42 4.37
CA GLN A 223 13.24 -2.30 3.51
C GLN A 223 11.96 -2.44 4.34
N HIS A 224 10.98 -1.59 4.06
CA HIS A 224 9.68 -1.63 4.73
C HIS A 224 8.56 -0.98 3.92
N LEU A 225 7.32 -1.34 4.25
CA LEU A 225 6.12 -0.77 3.67
C LEU A 225 5.46 0.22 4.64
N HIS A 226 5.02 1.35 4.09
CA HIS A 226 4.09 2.25 4.75
C HIS A 226 2.67 1.89 4.31
N PHE A 227 1.72 1.85 5.25
CA PHE A 227 0.32 1.57 4.99
C PHE A 227 -0.56 2.65 5.60
N VAL A 228 -1.40 3.28 4.76
CA VAL A 228 -2.26 4.39 5.14
C VAL A 228 -3.70 4.13 4.70
N PRO A 229 -4.56 3.70 5.63
CA PRO A 229 -6.01 3.66 5.43
C PRO A 229 -6.60 5.05 5.20
N ARG A 230 -7.59 5.15 4.31
CA ARG A 230 -8.36 6.38 4.02
C ARG A 230 -9.74 6.28 4.67
N LEU A 231 -9.75 6.27 6.00
CA LEU A 231 -10.96 6.17 6.82
C LEU A 231 -11.52 7.55 7.19
N THR A 232 -10.69 8.59 7.17
CA THR A 232 -11.09 9.97 7.45
C THR A 232 -10.55 10.90 6.36
N ALA A 233 -11.26 12.01 6.12
CA ALA A 233 -10.82 13.02 5.17
C ALA A 233 -9.82 13.99 5.82
N LEU A 234 -8.77 14.36 5.07
CA LEU A 234 -7.94 15.50 5.45
C LEU A 234 -8.76 16.79 5.26
N ALA A 235 -8.74 17.67 6.26
CA ALA A 235 -9.41 18.97 6.20
C ALA A 235 -8.37 20.11 6.19
N GLY A 236 -8.85 21.35 6.33
CA GLY A 236 -8.00 22.54 6.17
C GLY A 236 -6.86 22.65 7.18
N VAL A 237 -6.99 22.07 8.39
CA VAL A 237 -5.91 22.09 9.38
C VAL A 237 -4.79 21.14 8.98
N GLU A 238 -5.15 19.95 8.51
CA GLU A 238 -4.22 18.94 8.02
C GLU A 238 -3.51 19.42 6.75
N LEU A 239 -4.28 19.93 5.78
CA LEU A 239 -3.77 20.38 4.49
C LEU A 239 -3.00 21.71 4.56
N GLY A 240 -3.46 22.64 5.41
CA GLY A 240 -2.92 24.00 5.46
C GLY A 240 -1.84 24.21 6.52
N ALA A 241 -1.93 23.53 7.66
CA ALA A 241 -1.01 23.71 8.79
C ALA A 241 -0.09 22.49 9.03
N GLY A 242 -0.32 21.36 8.34
CA GLY A 242 0.45 20.13 8.58
C GLY A 242 0.22 19.51 9.97
N LEU A 243 -0.89 19.87 10.62
CA LEU A 243 -1.32 19.32 11.91
C LEU A 243 -2.40 18.28 11.65
N TYR A 244 -2.09 17.01 11.90
CA TYR A 244 -2.96 15.89 11.59
C TYR A 244 -3.85 15.53 12.78
N VAL A 245 -5.13 15.28 12.52
CA VAL A 245 -6.07 14.83 13.54
C VAL A 245 -6.40 13.36 13.32
N ASN A 246 -5.95 12.51 14.25
CA ASN A 246 -6.27 11.09 14.24
C ASN A 246 -7.38 10.79 15.26
N VAL A 247 -8.46 10.17 14.81
CA VAL A 247 -9.63 9.84 15.67
C VAL A 247 -9.51 8.48 16.35
N VAL A 248 -8.49 7.68 16.02
CA VAL A 248 -8.20 6.39 16.65
C VAL A 248 -6.79 6.44 17.26
N PRO A 249 -6.66 6.48 18.60
CA PRO A 249 -5.37 6.35 19.27
C PRO A 249 -4.67 5.04 18.89
N PRO A 250 -3.33 5.02 18.83
CA PRO A 250 -2.57 3.88 18.33
C PRO A 250 -2.79 2.62 19.17
N GLU A 251 -2.96 2.74 20.49
CA GLU A 251 -3.20 1.61 21.39
C GLU A 251 -4.56 0.96 21.11
N ARG A 252 -5.59 1.79 20.84
CA ARG A 252 -6.92 1.30 20.47
C ARG A 252 -6.92 0.66 19.08
N ALA A 253 -6.19 1.24 18.14
CA ALA A 253 -6.00 0.64 16.82
C ALA A 253 -5.31 -0.73 16.95
N ALA A 254 -4.26 -0.83 17.76
CA ALA A 254 -3.54 -2.07 17.97
C ALA A 254 -4.42 -3.15 18.64
N GLU A 255 -5.18 -2.77 19.67
CA GLU A 255 -6.15 -3.65 20.33
C GLU A 255 -7.18 -4.21 19.34
N ALA A 256 -7.75 -3.35 18.50
CA ALA A 256 -8.76 -3.74 17.52
C ALA A 256 -8.24 -4.73 16.45
N LEU A 257 -6.95 -4.68 16.10
CA LEU A 257 -6.35 -5.56 15.09
C LEU A 257 -5.74 -6.86 15.65
N ARG A 258 -5.66 -7.00 16.97
CA ARG A 258 -5.14 -8.22 17.64
C ARG A 258 -6.21 -9.29 17.88
N GLY A 259 -7.49 -8.92 17.89
CA GLY A 259 -8.66 -9.81 18.07
C GLY A 259 -9.21 -10.43 16.79
#